data_AF-A0A953TCB1-F1
#
_entry.id   AF-A0A953TCB1-F1
#
_cell.length_a   1.000
_cell.length_b   1.000
_cell.length_c   1.000
_cell.angle_alpha   90.00
_cell.angle_beta   90.00
_cell.angle_gamma   90.00
#
_symmetry.space_group_name_H-M   'P 1'
#
loop_
_entity.id
_entity.type
_entity.pdbx_description
1 polymer ?
#
loop_
_entity_poly.entity_id
_entity_poly.type
_entity_poly.pdbx_seq_one_letter_code
_entity_poly.pdbx_strand_id
1 'polypeptide(L)'
;MMRKYRNATIFLTAVVLAALPVRAAAAAPAPAAQQSQATSYTLPEYNSFQGCQAEKDPQVKVKCLDGFMAQYPNSTLRQYVYLVYYQTYFQLKNYAKSIEYTDKLVALGDKADLATRLGAIQARIQLFPLAYNEKAEDAHDQLIKARDAALTGLKLLPDLKKANPAVTDDQVKTLANALQISVGTVDLQLKDNNAAAEAFKAALGMNPTDALTSYRLGLAYLQSTPAQSLDGFWALARAINLKVSGADKVKDYLRKTMLNYEQPTCDTVVDAQLNELLQLAANSQDRPASYSVPAAADLQKIAQASTIVTLLGDLQAGGDKAKMTWLALCGAEFPEVVGKIIDVSATADAVTFHVFTDADQDKMQNATTANMEVHVTGQPEAARLAKDDPIRFSGAVVGYDAQPFLLHWDKCKVDPSVIPEKAEPGKRAPRKAPAKKPGA
;
A
#
# COMPACT_ATOMS: atom_id res chain seq x y z
N MET A 1 -16.50 -1.01 -0.80
CA MET A 1 -15.60 -1.74 -1.73
C MET A 1 -14.77 -2.87 -1.10
N MET A 2 -14.69 -3.04 0.24
CA MET A 2 -13.80 -4.03 0.90
C MET A 2 -14.17 -5.52 0.80
N ARG A 3 -15.34 -5.89 0.24
CA ARG A 3 -15.76 -7.31 0.16
C ARG A 3 -15.18 -8.10 -1.01
N LYS A 4 -14.60 -7.45 -2.03
CA LYS A 4 -14.19 -8.13 -3.28
C LYS A 4 -12.70 -8.51 -3.38
N TYR A 5 -11.86 -8.10 -2.41
CA TYR A 5 -10.42 -8.42 -2.42
C TYR A 5 -9.99 -9.41 -1.32
N ARG A 6 -10.93 -9.99 -0.56
CA ARG A 6 -10.63 -10.98 0.51
C ARG A 6 -10.39 -12.40 -0.02
N ASN A 7 -10.81 -12.69 -1.26
CA ASN A 7 -10.76 -14.04 -1.82
C ASN A 7 -9.96 -14.06 -3.13
N ALA A 8 -8.63 -14.10 -3.03
CA ALA A 8 -7.75 -14.74 -4.02
C ALA A 8 -6.29 -14.37 -3.75
N THR A 9 -5.64 -15.07 -2.81
CA THR A 9 -4.27 -15.55 -2.96
C THR A 9 -3.88 -16.38 -1.74
N ILE A 10 -4.33 -17.62 -1.72
CA ILE A 10 -3.63 -18.68 -0.99
C ILE A 10 -2.38 -18.97 -1.82
N PHE A 11 -1.31 -18.21 -1.60
CA PHE A 11 -0.01 -18.69 -2.03
C PHE A 11 0.34 -19.85 -1.12
N LEU A 12 0.41 -21.04 -1.70
CA LEU A 12 1.18 -22.14 -1.14
C LEU A 12 2.64 -21.66 -0.99
N THR A 13 2.96 -21.02 0.14
CA THR A 13 4.26 -21.30 0.75
C THR A 13 4.29 -22.81 0.89
N ALA A 14 5.24 -23.45 0.19
CA ALA A 14 5.48 -24.88 0.34
C ALA A 14 5.41 -25.21 1.83
N VAL A 15 4.44 -26.04 2.20
CA VAL A 15 4.29 -26.56 3.56
C VAL A 15 5.48 -27.49 3.78
N VAL A 16 6.64 -26.90 4.04
CA VAL A 16 7.74 -27.63 4.63
C VAL A 16 7.38 -27.64 6.12
N LEU A 17 6.63 -28.66 6.54
CA LEU A 17 6.80 -29.21 7.89
C LEU A 17 8.25 -29.71 7.92
N ALA A 18 9.21 -28.79 8.05
CA ALA A 18 10.60 -29.13 8.26
C ALA A 18 10.66 -29.68 9.69
N ALA A 19 10.33 -30.96 9.83
CA ALA A 19 10.91 -31.72 10.91
C ALA A 19 12.42 -31.55 10.74
N LEU A 20 13.07 -30.92 11.73
CA LEU A 20 14.51 -31.07 11.88
C LEU A 20 14.80 -32.56 11.75
N PRO A 21 15.68 -32.98 10.82
CA PRO A 21 15.86 -34.39 10.54
C PRO A 21 16.51 -35.03 11.76
N VAL A 22 15.72 -35.77 12.54
CA VAL A 22 16.27 -36.83 13.39
C VAL A 22 16.70 -37.92 12.41
N ARG A 23 17.96 -37.86 11.96
CA ARG A 23 18.59 -38.96 11.24
C ARG A 23 18.67 -40.15 12.19
N ALA A 24 17.69 -41.06 12.12
CA ALA A 24 17.86 -42.41 12.62
C ALA A 24 18.68 -43.17 11.58
N ALA A 25 19.97 -43.33 11.83
CA ALA A 25 20.80 -44.25 11.05
C ALA A 25 20.24 -45.66 11.28
N ALA A 26 19.86 -46.34 10.19
CA ALA A 26 19.50 -47.75 10.23
C ALA A 26 20.77 -48.56 10.53
N ALA A 27 20.86 -49.14 11.72
CA ALA A 27 21.85 -50.15 12.05
C ALA A 27 21.12 -51.43 12.48
N ALA A 28 21.53 -52.55 11.88
CA ALA A 28 21.14 -53.91 12.24
C ALA A 28 21.47 -54.21 13.72
N PRO A 29 20.78 -55.16 14.37
CA PRO A 29 20.79 -55.30 15.82
C PRO A 29 22.12 -55.85 16.33
N ALA A 30 22.82 -55.08 17.16
CA ALA A 30 23.91 -55.55 18.01
C ALA A 30 23.43 -55.62 19.48
N PRO A 31 23.90 -56.58 20.29
CA PRO A 31 23.40 -56.77 21.65
C PRO A 31 23.76 -55.60 22.56
N ALA A 32 22.82 -55.28 23.45
CA ALA A 32 22.79 -54.14 24.34
C ALA A 32 24.04 -53.99 25.22
N ALA A 33 24.64 -52.81 25.18
CA ALA A 33 25.32 -52.19 26.31
C ALA A 33 25.44 -50.68 26.03
N GLN A 34 24.45 -49.89 26.44
CA GLN A 34 24.61 -48.45 26.48
C GLN A 34 23.94 -47.86 27.72
N GLN A 35 24.77 -47.16 28.48
CA GLN A 35 24.51 -46.47 29.72
C GLN A 35 23.14 -45.79 29.73
N SER A 36 22.29 -46.28 30.62
CA SER A 36 20.98 -45.78 30.94
C SER A 36 21.09 -44.43 31.68
N GLN A 37 21.03 -43.32 30.92
CA GLN A 37 20.18 -42.22 31.37
C GLN A 37 18.76 -42.78 31.37
N ALA A 38 18.18 -42.97 32.56
CA ALA A 38 16.86 -43.57 32.70
C ALA A 38 15.82 -42.80 31.86
N THR A 39 15.47 -43.34 30.71
CA THR A 39 14.36 -42.86 29.91
C THR A 39 13.09 -42.92 30.76
N SER A 40 12.34 -41.84 30.81
CA SER A 40 11.17 -41.67 31.69
C SER A 40 9.93 -42.47 31.26
N TYR A 41 10.04 -43.33 30.25
CA TYR A 41 9.00 -44.18 29.70
C TYR A 41 9.41 -45.65 29.76
N THR A 42 8.43 -46.55 29.85
CA THR A 42 8.68 -47.99 29.88
C THR A 42 8.89 -48.58 28.46
N LEU A 43 9.52 -49.75 28.37
CA LEU A 43 9.69 -50.44 27.08
C LEU A 43 8.34 -50.80 26.40
N PRO A 44 7.30 -51.26 27.13
CA PRO A 44 5.97 -51.46 26.55
C PRO A 44 5.34 -50.18 25.97
N GLU A 45 5.47 -49.04 26.66
CA GLU A 45 5.04 -47.73 26.13
C GLU A 45 5.77 -47.43 24.82
N TYR A 46 7.10 -47.51 24.82
CA TYR A 46 7.88 -47.22 23.63
C TYR A 46 7.48 -48.10 22.44
N ASN A 47 7.38 -49.41 22.65
CA ASN A 47 6.99 -50.35 21.60
C ASN A 47 5.57 -50.11 21.09
N SER A 48 4.63 -49.81 21.97
CA SER A 48 3.25 -49.48 21.60
C SER A 48 3.19 -48.21 20.75
N PHE A 49 3.91 -47.16 21.15
CA PHE A 49 3.98 -45.91 20.39
C PHE A 49 4.63 -46.12 19.00
N GLN A 50 5.75 -46.86 18.94
CA GLN A 50 6.41 -47.18 17.67
C GLN A 50 5.48 -47.95 16.73
N GLY A 51 4.70 -48.91 17.25
CA GLY A 51 3.68 -49.62 16.50
C GLY A 51 2.64 -48.67 15.89
N CYS A 52 2.08 -47.76 16.69
CA CYS A 52 1.13 -46.77 16.18
C CYS A 52 1.75 -45.79 15.16
N GLN A 53 2.99 -45.37 15.36
CA GLN A 53 3.67 -44.48 14.42
C GLN A 53 3.91 -45.14 13.05
N ALA A 54 4.23 -46.44 13.05
CA ALA A 54 4.51 -47.23 11.85
C ALA A 54 3.26 -47.49 10.98
N GLU A 55 2.06 -47.41 11.56
CA GLU A 55 0.79 -47.56 10.87
C GLU A 55 0.71 -46.66 9.62
N LYS A 56 0.13 -47.14 8.53
CA LYS A 56 0.05 -46.42 7.26
C LYS A 56 -1.33 -45.84 7.03
N ASP A 57 -2.38 -46.50 7.50
CA ASP A 57 -3.74 -45.98 7.41
C ASP A 57 -3.95 -44.87 8.46
N PRO A 58 -4.27 -43.63 8.04
CA PRO A 58 -4.43 -42.53 8.99
C PRO A 58 -5.59 -42.71 9.98
N GLN A 59 -6.66 -43.39 9.60
CA GLN A 59 -7.79 -43.67 10.50
C GLN A 59 -7.44 -44.74 11.52
N VAL A 60 -6.74 -45.80 11.10
CA VAL A 60 -6.23 -46.84 12.01
C VAL A 60 -5.19 -46.25 12.96
N LYS A 61 -4.31 -45.38 12.45
CA LYS A 61 -3.31 -44.68 13.24
C LYS A 61 -3.94 -43.88 14.37
N VAL A 62 -4.98 -43.07 14.10
CA VAL A 62 -5.70 -42.33 15.14
C VAL A 62 -6.22 -43.28 16.23
N LYS A 63 -6.90 -44.37 15.84
CA LYS A 63 -7.42 -45.36 16.82
C LYS A 63 -6.32 -46.01 17.65
N CYS A 64 -5.17 -46.29 17.05
CA CYS A 64 -4.01 -46.82 17.76
C CYS A 64 -3.49 -45.83 18.80
N LEU A 65 -3.36 -44.55 18.42
CA LEU A 65 -2.94 -43.48 19.34
C LEU A 65 -3.97 -43.26 20.46
N ASP A 66 -5.27 -43.42 20.18
CA ASP A 66 -6.32 -43.33 21.20
C ASP A 66 -6.14 -44.45 22.24
N GLY A 67 -5.91 -45.69 21.76
CA GLY A 67 -5.57 -46.83 22.60
C GLY A 67 -4.32 -46.60 23.45
N PHE A 68 -3.26 -46.06 22.85
CA PHE A 68 -2.04 -45.69 23.58
C PHE A 68 -2.34 -44.69 24.71
N MET A 69 -3.08 -43.62 24.42
CA MET A 69 -3.39 -42.58 25.41
C MET A 69 -4.28 -43.08 26.55
N ALA A 70 -5.17 -44.04 26.27
CA ALA A 70 -6.00 -44.69 27.28
C ALA A 70 -5.18 -45.65 28.18
N GLN A 71 -4.26 -46.41 27.58
CA GLN A 71 -3.44 -47.37 28.29
C GLN A 71 -2.32 -46.70 29.10
N TYR A 72 -1.74 -45.61 28.59
CA TYR A 72 -0.60 -44.92 29.17
C TYR A 72 -0.89 -43.43 29.41
N PRO A 73 -1.90 -43.10 30.24
CA PRO A 73 -2.39 -41.74 30.38
C PRO A 73 -1.37 -40.79 30.99
N ASN A 74 -0.28 -41.26 31.60
CA ASN A 74 0.80 -40.47 32.20
C ASN A 74 2.15 -40.56 31.49
N SER A 75 2.21 -41.19 30.31
CA SER A 75 3.46 -41.39 29.57
C SER A 75 4.14 -40.06 29.21
N THR A 76 5.46 -40.02 29.33
CA THR A 76 6.27 -38.89 28.84
C THR A 76 6.36 -38.85 27.32
N LEU A 77 5.99 -39.94 26.63
CA LEU A 77 5.86 -40.00 25.17
C LEU A 77 4.67 -39.17 24.64
N ARG A 78 3.78 -38.68 25.52
CA ARG A 78 2.59 -37.91 25.14
C ARG A 78 2.87 -36.76 24.18
N GLN A 79 3.99 -36.05 24.34
CA GLN A 79 4.39 -34.97 23.42
C GLN A 79 4.55 -35.47 21.97
N TYR A 80 5.16 -36.65 21.80
CA TYR A 80 5.35 -37.27 20.48
C TYR A 80 4.04 -37.85 19.96
N VAL A 81 3.18 -38.37 20.85
CA VAL A 81 1.83 -38.82 20.47
C VAL A 81 1.00 -37.66 19.94
N TYR A 82 0.99 -36.50 20.61
CA TYR A 82 0.31 -35.30 20.11
C TYR A 82 0.88 -34.82 18.78
N LEU A 83 2.20 -34.93 18.58
CA LEU A 83 2.83 -34.67 17.29
C LEU A 83 2.27 -35.56 16.18
N VAL A 84 2.20 -36.87 16.43
CA VAL A 84 1.64 -37.80 15.44
C VAL A 84 0.15 -37.54 15.22
N TYR A 85 -0.63 -37.18 16.25
CA TYR A 85 -2.04 -36.81 16.08
C TYR A 85 -2.22 -35.64 15.12
N TYR A 86 -1.57 -34.49 15.36
CA TYR A 86 -1.84 -33.32 14.52
C TYR A 86 -1.37 -33.55 13.07
N GLN A 87 -0.31 -34.32 12.86
CA GLN A 87 0.16 -34.72 11.52
C GLN A 87 -0.83 -35.66 10.83
N THR A 88 -1.37 -36.63 11.57
CA THR A 88 -2.35 -37.60 11.03
C THR A 88 -3.67 -36.92 10.69
N TYR A 89 -4.16 -36.02 11.56
CA TYR A 89 -5.34 -35.22 11.25
C TYR A 89 -5.11 -34.26 10.08
N PHE A 90 -3.89 -33.78 9.88
CA PHE A 90 -3.56 -32.96 8.72
C PHE A 90 -3.67 -33.78 7.42
N GLN A 91 -3.18 -35.04 7.41
CA GLN A 91 -3.35 -35.96 6.28
C GLN A 91 -4.83 -36.26 6.00
N LEU A 92 -5.64 -36.34 7.05
CA LEU A 92 -7.08 -36.49 6.96
C LEU A 92 -7.82 -35.20 6.59
N LYS A 93 -7.10 -34.08 6.36
CA LYS A 93 -7.64 -32.74 6.11
C LYS A 93 -8.57 -32.22 7.21
N ASN A 94 -8.46 -32.78 8.42
CA ASN A 94 -9.16 -32.29 9.59
C ASN A 94 -8.31 -31.24 10.32
N TYR A 95 -8.22 -30.06 9.73
CA TYR A 95 -7.33 -28.99 10.21
C TYR A 95 -7.72 -28.48 11.61
N ALA A 96 -9.01 -28.49 11.95
CA ALA A 96 -9.47 -28.14 13.30
C ALA A 96 -8.91 -29.11 14.35
N LYS A 97 -8.96 -30.42 14.10
CA LYS A 97 -8.32 -31.41 14.98
C LYS A 97 -6.80 -31.28 15.00
N SER A 98 -6.17 -30.98 13.86
CA SER A 98 -4.74 -30.69 13.87
C SER A 98 -4.38 -29.52 14.80
N ILE A 99 -5.14 -28.42 14.75
CA ILE A 99 -4.94 -27.27 15.66
C ILE A 99 -5.21 -27.66 17.12
N GLU A 100 -6.24 -28.45 17.39
CA GLU A 100 -6.51 -28.93 18.76
C GLU A 100 -5.31 -29.67 19.36
N TYR A 101 -4.65 -30.52 18.57
CA TYR A 101 -3.51 -31.30 19.06
C TYR A 101 -2.20 -30.52 19.08
N THR A 102 -2.02 -29.48 18.26
CA THR A 102 -0.90 -28.54 18.46
C THR A 102 -1.11 -27.74 19.75
N ASP A 103 -2.34 -27.28 20.04
CA ASP A 103 -2.68 -26.58 21.28
C ASP A 103 -2.46 -27.46 22.52
N LYS A 104 -2.90 -28.72 22.47
CA LYS A 104 -2.64 -29.70 23.55
C LYS A 104 -1.15 -29.92 23.79
N LEU A 105 -0.33 -29.98 22.73
CA LEU A 105 1.11 -30.13 22.84
C LEU A 105 1.76 -28.90 23.47
N VAL A 106 1.38 -27.70 23.03
CA VAL A 106 1.90 -26.44 23.61
C VAL A 106 1.52 -26.33 25.10
N ALA A 107 0.30 -26.74 25.46
CA ALA A 107 -0.22 -26.75 26.82
C ALA A 107 0.50 -27.74 27.76
N LEU A 108 1.33 -28.66 27.25
CA LEU A 108 2.16 -29.52 28.10
C LEU A 108 3.22 -28.72 28.88
N GLY A 109 3.55 -27.49 28.46
CA GLY A 109 4.55 -26.68 29.13
C GLY A 109 5.88 -27.41 29.21
N ASP A 110 6.54 -27.38 30.37
CA ASP A 110 7.88 -27.99 30.54
C ASP A 110 7.87 -29.52 30.55
N LYS A 111 6.69 -30.15 30.43
CA LYS A 111 6.55 -31.60 30.19
C LYS A 111 6.83 -31.99 28.74
N ALA A 112 6.94 -31.01 27.84
CA ALA A 112 7.40 -31.20 26.46
C ALA A 112 8.67 -30.38 26.23
N ASP A 113 9.58 -30.88 25.41
CA ASP A 113 10.80 -30.15 25.11
C ASP A 113 10.50 -28.87 24.30
N LEU A 114 11.37 -27.87 24.45
CA LEU A 114 11.18 -26.54 23.87
C LEU A 114 11.06 -26.57 22.34
N ALA A 115 11.86 -27.41 21.68
CA ALA A 115 11.84 -27.51 20.22
C ALA A 115 10.54 -28.14 19.72
N THR A 116 10.04 -29.17 20.41
CA THR A 116 8.74 -29.81 20.11
C THR A 116 7.58 -28.81 20.27
N ARG A 117 7.59 -28.00 21.33
CA ARG A 117 6.58 -26.93 21.53
C ARG A 117 6.62 -25.87 20.44
N LEU A 118 7.81 -25.37 20.09
CA LEU A 118 7.96 -24.39 19.01
C LEU A 118 7.54 -24.98 17.66
N GLY A 119 7.84 -26.25 17.39
CA GLY A 119 7.37 -26.96 16.20
C GLY A 119 5.83 -27.06 16.15
N ALA A 120 5.17 -27.30 17.28
CA ALA A 120 3.71 -27.30 17.35
C ALA A 120 3.11 -25.90 17.11
N ILE A 121 3.72 -24.84 17.66
CA ILE A 121 3.30 -23.45 17.39
C ILE A 121 3.48 -23.13 15.90
N GLN A 122 4.61 -23.50 15.30
CA GLN A 122 4.85 -23.33 13.87
C GLN A 122 3.81 -24.06 13.02
N ALA A 123 3.48 -25.31 13.36
CA ALA A 123 2.42 -26.05 12.69
C ALA A 123 1.06 -25.35 12.86
N ARG A 124 0.76 -24.87 14.06
CA ARG A 124 -0.50 -24.17 14.36
C ARG A 124 -0.70 -22.92 13.49
N ILE A 125 0.32 -22.07 13.34
CA ILE A 125 0.22 -20.87 12.50
C ILE A 125 0.06 -21.21 11.01
N GLN A 126 0.63 -22.33 10.56
CA GLN A 126 0.49 -22.81 9.17
C GLN A 126 -0.90 -23.42 8.91
N LEU A 127 -1.48 -24.09 9.92
CA LEU A 127 -2.79 -24.72 9.84
C LEU A 127 -3.94 -23.71 9.94
N PHE A 128 -3.75 -22.61 10.67
CA PHE A 128 -4.81 -21.65 10.94
C PHE A 128 -5.52 -21.13 9.67
N PRO A 129 -4.83 -20.68 8.61
CA PRO A 129 -5.51 -20.25 7.38
C PRO A 129 -6.31 -21.34 6.65
N LEU A 130 -6.00 -22.62 6.89
CA LEU A 130 -6.70 -23.76 6.29
C LEU A 130 -7.95 -24.15 7.07
N ALA A 131 -7.97 -23.91 8.39
CA ALA A 131 -9.09 -24.23 9.27
C ALA A 131 -10.06 -23.06 9.48
N TYR A 132 -9.55 -21.83 9.40
CA TYR A 132 -10.29 -20.64 9.80
C TYR A 132 -11.47 -20.36 8.85
N ASN A 133 -12.62 -20.07 9.45
CA ASN A 133 -13.82 -19.64 8.74
C ASN A 133 -14.33 -18.35 9.38
N GLU A 134 -14.26 -17.24 8.65
CA GLU A 134 -14.69 -15.91 9.12
C GLU A 134 -16.18 -15.83 9.49
N LYS A 135 -17.00 -16.80 9.06
CA LYS A 135 -18.44 -16.88 9.35
C LYS A 135 -18.77 -17.80 10.52
N ALA A 136 -17.79 -18.49 11.09
CA ALA A 136 -18.01 -19.31 12.27
C ALA A 136 -18.38 -18.42 13.47
N GLU A 137 -19.24 -18.92 14.36
CA GLU A 137 -19.68 -18.19 15.55
C GLU A 137 -18.51 -17.82 16.47
N ASP A 138 -17.49 -18.67 16.51
CA ASP A 138 -16.27 -18.52 17.32
C ASP A 138 -15.09 -17.91 16.54
N ALA A 139 -15.32 -17.34 15.34
CA ALA A 139 -14.24 -16.83 14.47
C ALA A 139 -13.34 -15.80 15.18
N HIS A 140 -13.92 -14.91 15.98
CA HIS A 140 -13.15 -13.91 16.75
C HIS A 140 -12.24 -14.57 17.80
N ASP A 141 -12.76 -15.55 18.54
CA ASP A 141 -11.98 -16.29 19.53
C ASP A 141 -10.87 -17.11 18.89
N GLN A 142 -11.13 -17.69 17.72
CA GLN A 142 -10.11 -18.41 16.94
C GLN A 142 -8.96 -17.48 16.52
N LEU A 143 -9.26 -16.24 16.12
CA LEU A 143 -8.24 -15.21 15.83
C LEU A 143 -7.42 -14.89 17.07
N ILE A 144 -8.05 -14.61 18.21
CA ILE A 144 -7.34 -14.33 19.47
C ILE A 144 -6.38 -15.47 19.81
N LYS A 145 -6.85 -16.72 19.78
CA LYS A 145 -6.00 -17.90 20.04
C LYS A 145 -4.85 -18.04 19.04
N ALA A 146 -5.07 -17.67 17.77
CA ALA A 146 -4.02 -17.65 16.75
C ALA A 146 -2.93 -16.63 17.01
N ARG A 147 -3.31 -15.42 17.40
CA ARG A 147 -2.37 -14.40 17.83
C ARG A 147 -1.58 -14.84 19.05
N ASP A 148 -2.27 -15.31 20.09
CA ASP A 148 -1.65 -15.64 21.37
C ASP A 148 -0.66 -16.81 21.26
N ALA A 149 -0.96 -17.79 20.40
CA ALA A 149 -0.03 -18.88 20.11
C ALA A 149 1.24 -18.37 19.40
N ALA A 150 1.12 -17.47 18.42
CA ALA A 150 2.26 -16.90 17.73
C ALA A 150 3.11 -16.02 18.67
N LEU A 151 2.47 -15.21 19.53
CA LEU A 151 3.14 -14.43 20.58
C LEU A 151 3.85 -15.33 21.60
N THR A 152 3.24 -16.45 21.97
CA THR A 152 3.87 -17.47 22.82
C THR A 152 5.14 -18.02 22.16
N GLY A 153 5.10 -18.29 20.86
CA GLY A 153 6.28 -18.70 20.10
C GLY A 153 7.40 -17.66 20.15
N LEU A 154 7.06 -16.39 19.95
CA LEU A 154 8.03 -15.28 20.02
C LEU A 154 8.68 -15.18 21.40
N LYS A 155 7.91 -15.40 22.46
CA LYS A 155 8.43 -15.40 23.85
C LYS A 155 9.38 -16.55 24.13
N LEU A 156 9.16 -17.71 23.52
CA LEU A 156 9.96 -18.92 23.73
C LEU A 156 11.25 -18.97 22.89
N LEU A 157 11.31 -18.22 21.79
CA LEU A 157 12.43 -18.23 20.85
C LEU A 157 13.81 -17.91 21.46
N PRO A 158 13.96 -16.91 22.36
CA PRO A 158 15.26 -16.60 22.96
C PRO A 158 15.92 -17.77 23.70
N ASP A 159 15.12 -18.74 24.18
CA ASP A 159 15.62 -19.89 24.91
C ASP A 159 15.94 -21.08 24.00
N LEU A 160 15.54 -21.06 22.72
CA LEU A 160 15.77 -22.16 21.78
C LEU A 160 17.26 -22.44 21.58
N LYS A 161 18.07 -21.40 21.36
CA LYS A 161 19.53 -21.54 21.17
C LYS A 161 20.24 -22.00 22.44
N LYS A 162 19.72 -21.60 23.62
CA LYS A 162 20.23 -22.07 24.92
C LYS A 162 19.97 -23.56 25.11
N ALA A 163 18.78 -24.02 24.73
CA ALA A 163 18.38 -25.42 24.84
C ALA A 163 19.03 -26.31 23.77
N ASN A 164 19.32 -25.76 22.58
CA ASN A 164 19.95 -26.48 21.50
C ASN A 164 20.98 -25.60 20.76
N PRO A 165 22.27 -25.70 21.11
CA PRO A 165 23.34 -24.91 20.49
C PRO A 165 23.54 -25.15 18.98
N ALA A 166 22.98 -26.24 18.42
CA ALA A 166 23.04 -26.49 16.98
C ALA A 166 22.07 -25.62 16.17
N VAL A 167 21.14 -24.92 16.83
CA VAL A 167 20.22 -23.98 16.15
C VAL A 167 20.99 -22.72 15.74
N THR A 168 20.92 -22.37 14.47
CA THR A 168 21.58 -21.17 13.94
C THR A 168 20.76 -19.91 14.18
N ASP A 169 21.42 -18.75 14.20
CA ASP A 169 20.72 -17.46 14.31
C ASP A 169 19.76 -17.23 13.14
N ASP A 170 20.10 -17.73 11.95
CA ASP A 170 19.21 -17.68 10.78
C ASP A 170 17.95 -18.52 10.96
N GLN A 171 18.03 -19.67 11.61
CA GLN A 171 16.85 -20.49 11.93
C GLN A 171 15.95 -19.77 12.94
N VAL A 172 16.53 -19.19 13.99
CA VAL A 172 15.78 -18.37 14.97
C VAL A 172 15.10 -17.20 14.27
N LYS A 173 15.85 -16.47 13.43
CA LYS A 173 15.35 -15.32 12.66
C LYS A 173 14.23 -15.71 11.70
N THR A 174 14.35 -16.85 11.02
CA THR A 174 13.33 -17.36 10.09
C THR A 174 12.03 -17.68 10.84
N LEU A 175 12.13 -18.35 12.00
CA LEU A 175 10.95 -18.67 12.80
C LEU A 175 10.33 -17.41 13.42
N ALA A 176 11.14 -16.48 13.92
CA ALA A 176 10.68 -15.18 14.43
C ALA A 176 9.91 -14.40 13.36
N ASN A 177 10.44 -14.35 12.13
CA ASN A 177 9.78 -13.70 11.00
C ASN A 177 8.43 -14.34 10.69
N ALA A 178 8.34 -15.67 10.61
CA ALA A 178 7.07 -16.37 10.37
C ALA A 178 6.03 -16.10 11.47
N LEU A 179 6.45 -16.07 12.74
CA LEU A 179 5.57 -15.76 13.87
C LEU A 179 5.07 -14.31 13.82
N GLN A 180 5.94 -13.34 13.53
CA GLN A 180 5.55 -11.94 13.37
C GLN A 180 4.57 -11.73 12.21
N ILE A 181 4.79 -12.39 11.07
CA ILE A 181 3.84 -12.36 9.95
C ILE A 181 2.48 -12.92 10.37
N SER A 182 2.48 -14.02 11.15
CA SER A 182 1.25 -14.60 11.68
C SER A 182 0.52 -13.63 12.61
N VAL A 183 1.22 -13.03 13.57
CA VAL A 183 0.64 -12.01 14.47
C VAL A 183 0.02 -10.89 13.66
N GLY A 184 0.78 -10.25 12.77
CA GLY A 184 0.28 -9.12 12.00
C GLY A 184 -0.90 -9.48 11.10
N THR A 185 -0.91 -10.68 10.52
CA THR A 185 -2.01 -11.15 9.67
C THR A 185 -3.29 -11.38 10.47
N VAL A 186 -3.18 -11.87 11.69
CA VAL A 186 -4.30 -12.07 12.60
C VAL A 186 -4.80 -10.74 13.16
N ASP A 187 -3.91 -9.84 13.57
CA ASP A 187 -4.28 -8.52 14.07
C ASP A 187 -4.97 -7.67 12.99
N LEU A 188 -4.55 -7.77 11.73
CA LEU A 188 -5.23 -7.13 10.61
C LEU A 188 -6.68 -7.66 10.46
N GLN A 189 -6.92 -8.96 10.70
CA GLN A 189 -8.27 -9.53 10.68
C GLN A 189 -9.11 -9.13 11.92
N LEU A 190 -8.46 -8.99 13.08
CA LEU A 190 -9.04 -8.43 14.29
C LEU A 190 -9.32 -6.92 14.18
N LYS A 191 -8.82 -6.28 13.11
CA LYS A 191 -8.85 -4.82 12.89
C LYS A 191 -8.01 -4.04 13.91
N ASP A 192 -7.07 -4.70 14.58
CA ASP A 192 -6.04 -4.03 15.37
C ASP A 192 -4.90 -3.60 14.45
N ASN A 193 -5.17 -2.55 13.67
CA ASN A 193 -4.28 -2.11 12.59
C ASN A 193 -2.93 -1.60 13.11
N ASN A 194 -2.89 -1.06 14.33
CA ASN A 194 -1.66 -0.61 14.95
C ASN A 194 -0.79 -1.81 15.36
N ALA A 195 -1.35 -2.81 16.05
CA ALA A 195 -0.62 -4.03 16.38
C ALA A 195 -0.16 -4.76 15.11
N ALA A 196 -1.02 -4.81 14.08
CA ALA A 196 -0.67 -5.39 12.79
C ALA A 196 0.53 -4.70 12.14
N ALA A 197 0.54 -3.35 12.13
CA ALA A 197 1.64 -2.57 11.57
C ALA A 197 2.96 -2.82 12.33
N GLU A 198 2.93 -2.89 13.67
CA GLU A 198 4.13 -3.21 14.46
C GLU A 198 4.68 -4.60 14.15
N ALA A 199 3.81 -5.61 14.09
CA ALA A 199 4.23 -6.98 13.78
C ALA A 199 4.80 -7.11 12.36
N PHE A 200 4.17 -6.47 11.36
CA PHE A 200 4.70 -6.47 9.99
C PHE A 200 6.01 -5.68 9.85
N LYS A 201 6.18 -4.56 10.57
CA LYS A 201 7.47 -3.86 10.65
C LYS A 201 8.56 -4.75 11.24
N ALA A 202 8.28 -5.43 12.36
CA ALA A 202 9.22 -6.37 12.96
C ALA A 202 9.60 -7.50 11.99
N ALA A 203 8.62 -8.03 11.25
CA ALA A 203 8.87 -9.02 10.20
C ALA A 203 9.78 -8.47 9.09
N LEU A 204 9.51 -7.27 8.56
CA LEU A 204 10.31 -6.64 7.50
C LEU A 204 11.71 -6.24 7.97
N GLY A 205 11.90 -5.92 9.26
CA GLY A 205 13.23 -5.74 9.84
C GLY A 205 14.10 -7.01 9.75
N MET A 206 13.47 -8.19 9.72
CA MET A 206 14.17 -9.46 9.52
C MET A 206 14.27 -9.86 8.04
N ASN A 207 13.21 -9.64 7.26
CA ASN A 207 13.13 -9.98 5.85
C ASN A 207 12.60 -8.78 5.03
N PRO A 208 13.45 -7.81 4.66
CA PRO A 208 13.01 -6.54 4.06
C PRO A 208 12.52 -6.68 2.61
N THR A 209 12.74 -7.83 1.97
CA THR A 209 12.34 -8.12 0.59
C THR A 209 11.03 -8.90 0.48
N ASP A 210 10.32 -9.11 1.61
CA ASP A 210 9.00 -9.72 1.59
C ASP A 210 7.94 -8.75 1.04
N ALA A 211 7.61 -8.94 -0.23
CA ALA A 211 6.63 -8.14 -0.96
C ALA A 211 5.22 -8.21 -0.36
N LEU A 212 4.80 -9.40 0.12
CA LEU A 212 3.46 -9.61 0.66
C LEU A 212 3.33 -8.95 2.04
N THR A 213 4.36 -9.07 2.88
CA THR A 213 4.40 -8.39 4.18
C THR A 213 4.42 -6.87 4.01
N SER A 214 5.15 -6.34 3.02
CA SER A 214 5.11 -4.91 2.67
C SER A 214 3.70 -4.46 2.25
N TYR A 215 3.01 -5.25 1.43
CA TYR A 215 1.63 -4.97 1.03
C TYR A 215 0.69 -4.93 2.24
N ARG A 216 0.77 -5.93 3.13
CA ARG A 216 -0.07 -6.02 4.33
C ARG A 216 0.20 -4.88 5.31
N LEU A 217 1.45 -4.45 5.46
CA LEU A 217 1.81 -3.25 6.22
C LEU A 217 1.13 -2.00 5.64
N GLY A 218 1.18 -1.84 4.31
CA GLY A 218 0.49 -0.73 3.64
C GLY A 218 -1.02 -0.71 3.90
N LEU A 219 -1.65 -1.88 3.89
CA LEU A 219 -3.06 -2.00 4.26
C LEU A 219 -3.32 -1.65 5.73
N ALA A 220 -2.48 -2.10 6.66
CA ALA A 220 -2.62 -1.80 8.09
C ALA A 220 -2.55 -0.29 8.34
N TYR A 221 -1.58 0.41 7.73
CA TYR A 221 -1.47 1.87 7.82
C TYR A 221 -2.70 2.59 7.27
N LEU A 222 -3.17 2.21 6.08
CA LEU A 222 -4.34 2.84 5.44
C LEU A 222 -5.66 2.55 6.17
N GLN A 223 -5.74 1.46 6.93
CA GLN A 223 -6.93 1.09 7.71
C GLN A 223 -6.87 1.59 9.16
N SER A 224 -5.74 2.16 9.60
CA SER A 224 -5.60 2.76 10.93
C SER A 224 -6.58 3.92 11.14
N THR A 225 -6.84 4.29 12.39
CA THR A 225 -7.69 5.44 12.74
C THR A 225 -6.94 6.37 13.70
N PRO A 226 -6.48 7.56 13.26
CA PRO A 226 -6.55 8.06 11.88
C PRO A 226 -5.67 7.23 10.93
N ALA A 227 -5.97 7.30 9.63
CA ALA A 227 -5.18 6.60 8.62
C ALA A 227 -3.76 7.18 8.55
N GLN A 228 -2.77 6.31 8.49
CA GLN A 228 -1.36 6.68 8.33
C GLN A 228 -1.01 6.68 6.83
N SER A 229 -1.63 7.60 6.08
CA SER A 229 -1.67 7.56 4.60
C SER A 229 -0.29 7.50 3.95
N LEU A 230 0.65 8.36 4.37
CA LEU A 230 1.98 8.44 3.76
C LEU A 230 2.80 7.15 3.96
N ASP A 231 2.74 6.57 5.16
CA ASP A 231 3.41 5.30 5.46
C ASP A 231 2.73 4.14 4.72
N GLY A 232 1.41 4.20 4.57
CA GLY A 232 0.63 3.29 3.74
C GLY A 232 1.03 3.32 2.27
N PHE A 233 1.14 4.52 1.68
CA PHE A 233 1.56 4.72 0.29
C PHE A 233 2.96 4.16 0.06
N TRP A 234 3.88 4.47 0.97
CA TRP A 234 5.25 3.97 0.91
C TRP A 234 5.33 2.44 0.94
N ALA A 235 4.63 1.80 1.89
CA ALA A 235 4.64 0.35 2.01
C ALA A 235 3.98 -0.37 0.81
N LEU A 236 2.96 0.23 0.19
CA LEU A 236 2.39 -0.29 -1.07
C LEU A 236 3.37 -0.12 -2.25
N ALA A 237 4.05 1.02 -2.36
CA ALA A 237 5.07 1.25 -3.38
C ALA A 237 6.23 0.25 -3.25
N ARG A 238 6.68 -0.02 -2.01
CA ARG A 238 7.63 -1.10 -1.69
C ARG A 238 7.15 -2.45 -2.21
N ALA A 239 5.90 -2.81 -1.93
CA ALA A 239 5.33 -4.08 -2.37
C ALA A 239 5.30 -4.22 -3.90
N ILE A 240 4.97 -3.14 -4.62
CA ILE A 240 4.99 -3.08 -6.09
C ILE A 240 6.41 -3.32 -6.63
N ASN A 241 7.41 -2.61 -6.09
CA ASN A 241 8.81 -2.74 -6.50
C ASN A 241 9.39 -4.13 -6.20
N LEU A 242 8.95 -4.75 -5.10
CA LEU A 242 9.28 -6.13 -4.73
C LEU A 242 8.47 -7.17 -5.52
N LYS A 243 7.68 -6.76 -6.50
CA LYS A 243 6.89 -7.61 -7.40
C LYS A 243 5.87 -8.48 -6.65
N VAL A 244 5.13 -7.89 -5.71
CA VAL A 244 3.98 -8.54 -5.07
C VAL A 244 3.02 -9.08 -6.14
N SER A 245 2.36 -10.20 -5.87
CA SER A 245 1.37 -10.75 -6.79
C SER A 245 0.28 -9.74 -7.10
N GLY A 246 -0.02 -9.56 -8.39
CA GLY A 246 -0.98 -8.56 -8.85
C GLY A 246 -0.47 -7.12 -8.71
N ALA A 247 0.84 -6.89 -8.79
CA ALA A 247 1.47 -5.57 -8.69
C ALA A 247 0.74 -4.45 -9.45
N ASP A 248 0.27 -4.69 -10.68
CA ASP A 248 -0.48 -3.68 -11.44
C ASP A 248 -1.78 -3.26 -10.73
N LYS A 249 -2.52 -4.22 -10.16
CA LYS A 249 -3.73 -3.93 -9.37
C LYS A 249 -3.41 -3.19 -8.08
N VAL A 250 -2.25 -3.48 -7.47
CA VAL A 250 -1.79 -2.76 -6.27
C VAL A 250 -1.39 -1.33 -6.64
N LYS A 251 -0.74 -1.13 -7.80
CA LYS A 251 -0.41 0.19 -8.34
C LYS A 251 -1.67 1.01 -8.64
N ASP A 252 -2.67 0.41 -9.28
CA ASP A 252 -3.97 1.06 -9.51
C ASP A 252 -4.67 1.44 -8.21
N TYR A 253 -4.62 0.56 -7.21
CA TYR A 253 -5.18 0.83 -5.89
C TYR A 253 -4.44 1.98 -5.19
N LEU A 254 -3.10 1.98 -5.23
CA LEU A 254 -2.27 3.05 -4.67
C LEU A 254 -2.60 4.39 -5.34
N ARG A 255 -2.64 4.44 -6.68
CA ARG A 255 -3.03 5.63 -7.45
C ARG A 255 -4.39 6.19 -6.99
N LYS A 256 -5.41 5.33 -6.90
CA LYS A 256 -6.75 5.73 -6.45
C LYS A 256 -6.77 6.22 -5.00
N THR A 257 -5.94 5.62 -4.15
CA THR A 257 -5.87 6.02 -2.74
C THR A 257 -5.18 7.38 -2.60
N MET A 258 -4.14 7.66 -3.41
CA MET A 258 -3.52 8.99 -3.50
C MET A 258 -4.53 10.03 -4.01
N LEU A 259 -5.24 9.75 -5.10
CA LEU A 259 -6.30 10.64 -5.60
C LEU A 259 -7.35 10.98 -4.55
N ASN A 260 -7.80 10.00 -3.76
CA ASN A 260 -8.78 10.24 -2.70
C ASN A 260 -8.21 11.05 -1.52
N TYR A 261 -6.91 10.96 -1.28
CA TYR A 261 -6.22 11.67 -0.20
C TYR A 261 -5.92 13.12 -0.58
N GLU A 262 -5.52 13.35 -1.82
CA GLU A 262 -5.16 14.67 -2.34
C GLU A 262 -6.38 15.44 -2.86
N GLN A 263 -7.35 14.75 -3.47
CA GLN A 263 -8.48 15.36 -4.18
C GLN A 263 -8.07 16.49 -5.14
N PRO A 264 -7.07 16.26 -6.02
CA PRO A 264 -6.65 17.28 -6.95
C PRO A 264 -7.72 17.49 -8.02
N THR A 265 -7.75 18.69 -8.59
CA THR A 265 -8.73 19.02 -9.64
C THR A 265 -8.41 18.33 -10.97
N CYS A 266 -7.13 18.04 -11.25
CA CYS A 266 -6.69 17.22 -12.38
C CYS A 266 -6.12 15.88 -11.89
N ASP A 267 -6.62 14.75 -12.37
CA ASP A 267 -6.11 13.42 -11.96
C ASP A 267 -4.67 13.13 -12.43
N THR A 268 -4.25 13.69 -13.56
CA THR A 268 -2.98 13.38 -14.23
C THR A 268 -1.76 13.82 -13.43
N VAL A 269 -1.92 14.78 -12.52
CA VAL A 269 -0.84 15.24 -11.63
C VAL A 269 -0.38 14.16 -10.65
N VAL A 270 -1.28 13.25 -10.25
CA VAL A 270 -0.98 12.15 -9.33
C VAL A 270 -0.09 11.10 -9.97
N ASP A 271 -0.11 10.97 -11.31
CA ASP A 271 0.73 10.00 -12.01
C ASP A 271 2.22 10.31 -11.86
N ALA A 272 2.59 11.60 -11.87
CA ALA A 272 3.97 12.03 -11.62
C ALA A 272 4.40 11.71 -10.19
N GLN A 273 3.55 12.02 -9.20
CA GLN A 273 3.82 11.75 -7.78
C GLN A 273 3.92 10.25 -7.48
N LEU A 274 3.05 9.45 -8.10
CA LEU A 274 3.11 7.99 -7.99
C LEU A 274 4.42 7.44 -8.56
N ASN A 275 4.88 7.95 -9.71
CA ASN A 275 6.13 7.52 -10.31
C ASN A 275 7.34 7.91 -9.44
N GLU A 276 7.35 9.12 -8.87
CA GLU A 276 8.36 9.55 -7.91
C GLU A 276 8.37 8.65 -6.66
N LEU A 277 7.19 8.39 -6.07
CA LEU A 277 7.04 7.49 -4.94
C LEU A 277 7.61 6.10 -5.22
N LEU A 278 7.28 5.52 -6.40
CA LEU A 278 7.79 4.23 -6.82
C LEU A 278 9.32 4.24 -6.96
N GLN A 279 9.90 5.29 -7.54
CA GLN A 279 11.35 5.42 -7.67
C GLN A 279 12.05 5.52 -6.30
N LEU A 280 11.50 6.33 -5.38
CA LEU A 280 12.08 6.50 -4.05
C LEU A 280 11.98 5.21 -3.22
N ALA A 281 10.81 4.57 -3.21
CA ALA A 281 10.58 3.33 -2.46
C ALA A 281 11.38 2.14 -3.00
N ALA A 282 11.83 2.17 -4.25
CA ALA A 282 12.71 1.13 -4.80
C ALA A 282 14.06 1.10 -4.09
N ASN A 283 14.52 2.25 -3.57
CA ASN A 283 15.87 2.45 -3.08
C ASN A 283 15.98 2.63 -1.56
N SER A 284 14.86 2.70 -0.84
CA SER A 284 14.85 2.80 0.63
C SER A 284 13.77 1.92 1.23
N GLN A 285 14.11 1.25 2.33
CA GLN A 285 13.16 0.45 3.11
C GLN A 285 12.15 1.36 3.81
N ASP A 286 12.65 2.40 4.47
CA ASP A 286 11.85 3.34 5.25
C ASP A 286 11.55 4.60 4.46
N ARG A 287 10.39 5.21 4.73
CA ARG A 287 10.00 6.48 4.13
C ARG A 287 10.91 7.60 4.68
N PRO A 288 11.59 8.37 3.83
CA PRO A 288 12.31 9.56 4.27
C PRO A 288 11.34 10.54 4.95
N ALA A 289 11.74 11.13 6.08
CA ALA A 289 10.92 12.12 6.78
C ALA A 289 10.61 13.36 5.93
N SER A 290 11.48 13.67 4.97
CA SER A 290 11.31 14.75 4.00
C SER A 290 10.28 14.44 2.90
N TYR A 291 9.96 13.18 2.64
CA TYR A 291 8.99 12.81 1.63
C TYR A 291 7.56 12.99 2.16
N SER A 292 6.78 13.80 1.45
CA SER A 292 5.39 14.08 1.77
C SER A 292 4.55 14.15 0.50
N VAL A 293 3.27 13.84 0.67
CA VAL A 293 2.21 14.07 -0.32
C VAL A 293 1.21 15.01 0.37
N PRO A 294 0.82 16.13 -0.25
CA PRO A 294 -0.06 17.09 0.38
C PRO A 294 -1.47 16.53 0.58
N ALA A 295 -2.12 16.86 1.69
CA ALA A 295 -3.50 16.47 1.91
C ALA A 295 -4.45 17.40 1.14
N ALA A 296 -5.67 16.93 0.87
CA ALA A 296 -6.73 17.75 0.26
C ALA A 296 -6.95 19.10 0.96
N ALA A 297 -6.88 19.13 2.29
CA ALA A 297 -7.03 20.38 3.05
C ALA A 297 -5.91 21.40 2.78
N ASP A 298 -4.69 20.93 2.48
CA ASP A 298 -3.56 21.80 2.15
C ASP A 298 -3.70 22.35 0.73
N LEU A 299 -4.10 21.49 -0.22
CA LEU A 299 -4.38 21.92 -1.59
C LEU A 299 -5.54 22.91 -1.64
N GLN A 300 -6.60 22.69 -0.84
CA GLN A 300 -7.73 23.62 -0.76
C GLN A 300 -7.32 25.00 -0.23
N LYS A 301 -6.44 25.06 0.77
CA LYS A 301 -5.90 26.34 1.28
C LYS A 301 -5.09 27.07 0.20
N ILE A 302 -4.26 26.34 -0.54
CA ILE A 302 -3.48 26.91 -1.65
C ILE A 302 -4.45 27.46 -2.71
N ALA A 303 -5.45 26.67 -3.11
CA ALA A 303 -6.43 27.09 -4.11
C ALA A 303 -7.19 28.36 -3.68
N GLN A 304 -7.65 28.43 -2.43
CA GLN A 304 -8.37 29.60 -1.89
C GLN A 304 -7.51 30.86 -1.78
N ALA A 305 -6.20 30.71 -1.52
CA ALA A 305 -5.27 31.82 -1.40
C ALA A 305 -4.72 32.31 -2.76
N SER A 306 -5.01 31.59 -3.84
CA SER A 306 -4.40 31.83 -5.14
C SER A 306 -5.27 32.70 -6.04
N THR A 307 -4.59 33.51 -6.85
CA THR A 307 -5.16 34.26 -7.98
C THR A 307 -4.43 33.85 -9.26
N ILE A 308 -4.89 34.32 -10.42
CA ILE A 308 -4.17 34.07 -11.68
C ILE A 308 -2.74 34.63 -11.65
N VAL A 309 -2.54 35.79 -11.01
CA VAL A 309 -1.21 36.41 -10.88
C VAL A 309 -0.28 35.52 -10.04
N THR A 310 -0.76 35.01 -8.91
CA THR A 310 0.07 34.15 -8.05
C THR A 310 0.37 32.81 -8.72
N LEU A 311 -0.61 32.23 -9.44
CA LEU A 311 -0.42 31.03 -10.25
C LEU A 311 0.71 31.23 -11.27
N LEU A 312 0.63 32.30 -12.08
CA LEU A 312 1.65 32.60 -13.09
C LEU A 312 3.04 32.79 -12.46
N GLY A 313 3.13 33.60 -11.41
CA GLY A 313 4.40 33.84 -10.72
C GLY A 313 5.02 32.57 -10.14
N ASP A 314 4.22 31.70 -9.53
CA ASP A 314 4.69 30.45 -8.94
C ASP A 314 5.13 29.46 -10.02
N LEU A 315 4.37 29.30 -11.10
CA LEU A 315 4.75 28.39 -12.20
C LEU A 315 5.99 28.87 -12.97
N GLN A 316 6.12 30.18 -13.19
CA GLN A 316 7.31 30.77 -13.84
C GLN A 316 8.57 30.60 -12.98
N ALA A 317 8.46 30.72 -11.67
CA ALA A 317 9.57 30.53 -10.75
C ALA A 317 10.03 29.06 -10.68
N GLY A 318 9.11 28.11 -10.89
CA GLY A 318 9.39 26.68 -10.83
C GLY A 318 9.62 26.15 -9.41
N GLY A 319 10.18 24.94 -9.32
CA GLY A 319 10.48 24.29 -8.03
C GLY A 319 9.24 23.73 -7.31
N ASP A 320 9.38 23.44 -6.02
CA ASP A 320 8.34 22.73 -5.26
C ASP A 320 7.09 23.58 -5.04
N LYS A 321 7.23 24.91 -4.92
CA LYS A 321 6.09 25.82 -4.84
C LYS A 321 5.25 25.78 -6.13
N ALA A 322 5.90 25.75 -7.30
CA ALA A 322 5.21 25.59 -8.58
C ALA A 322 4.43 24.27 -8.64
N LYS A 323 5.05 23.15 -8.25
CA LYS A 323 4.40 21.83 -8.21
C LYS A 323 3.16 21.84 -7.33
N MET A 324 3.27 22.39 -6.11
CA MET A 324 2.17 22.48 -5.15
C MET A 324 1.03 23.37 -5.66
N THR A 325 1.37 24.49 -6.28
CA THR A 325 0.40 25.43 -6.86
C THR A 325 -0.32 24.79 -8.04
N TRP A 326 0.41 24.10 -8.92
CA TRP A 326 -0.17 23.37 -10.05
C TRP A 326 -1.08 22.23 -9.59
N LEU A 327 -0.65 21.45 -8.60
CA LEU A 327 -1.42 20.37 -8.02
C LEU A 327 -2.76 20.87 -7.44
N ALA A 328 -2.77 22.06 -6.84
CA ALA A 328 -3.97 22.67 -6.29
C ALA A 328 -4.91 23.29 -7.35
N LEU A 329 -4.36 23.81 -8.45
CA LEU A 329 -5.09 24.70 -9.37
C LEU A 329 -5.28 24.17 -10.80
N CYS A 330 -4.61 23.10 -11.21
CA CYS A 330 -4.86 22.50 -12.53
C CYS A 330 -6.35 22.18 -12.67
N GLY A 331 -7.00 22.65 -13.74
CA GLY A 331 -8.42 22.47 -13.99
C GLY A 331 -9.33 23.45 -13.23
N ALA A 332 -8.78 24.32 -12.38
CA ALA A 332 -9.57 25.31 -11.66
C ALA A 332 -10.14 26.35 -12.63
N GLU A 333 -11.42 26.69 -12.42
CA GLU A 333 -12.08 27.76 -13.15
C GLU A 333 -11.80 29.12 -12.48
N PHE A 334 -11.31 30.06 -13.28
CA PHE A 334 -11.17 31.45 -12.87
C PHE A 334 -12.33 32.25 -13.47
N PRO A 335 -13.15 32.93 -12.64
CA PRO A 335 -14.36 33.60 -13.11
C PRO A 335 -14.06 34.91 -13.85
N GLU A 336 -12.90 35.51 -13.59
CA GLU A 336 -12.51 36.78 -14.21
C GLU A 336 -10.99 36.84 -14.34
N VAL A 337 -10.52 36.88 -15.58
CA VAL A 337 -9.13 37.10 -15.95
C VAL A 337 -9.10 38.26 -16.92
N VAL A 338 -8.26 39.24 -16.63
CA VAL A 338 -8.07 40.44 -17.45
C VAL A 338 -6.68 40.40 -18.05
N GLY A 339 -6.56 40.75 -19.32
CA GLY A 339 -5.26 40.81 -19.99
C GLY A 339 -5.25 41.67 -21.23
N LYS A 340 -4.10 41.73 -21.88
CA LYS A 340 -3.89 42.36 -23.18
C LYS A 340 -3.70 41.28 -24.25
N ILE A 341 -4.39 41.42 -25.37
CA ILE A 341 -4.22 40.53 -26.52
C ILE A 341 -2.90 40.86 -27.23
N ILE A 342 -2.03 39.87 -27.37
CA ILE A 342 -0.76 39.95 -28.11
C ILE A 342 -0.94 39.47 -29.55
N ASP A 343 -1.72 38.40 -29.74
CA ASP A 343 -2.04 37.83 -31.04
C ASP A 343 -3.41 37.11 -31.02
N VAL A 344 -4.05 37.02 -32.19
CA VAL A 344 -5.36 36.35 -32.36
C VAL A 344 -5.33 35.45 -33.58
N SER A 345 -5.76 34.21 -33.39
CA SER A 345 -5.96 33.24 -34.45
C SER A 345 -7.38 32.72 -34.41
N ALA A 346 -8.15 32.93 -35.48
CA ALA A 346 -9.53 32.48 -35.60
C ALA A 346 -9.66 31.39 -36.67
N THR A 347 -10.45 30.36 -36.37
CA THR A 347 -10.92 29.35 -37.32
C THR A 347 -12.44 29.46 -37.48
N ALA A 348 -13.05 28.57 -38.27
CA ALA A 348 -14.51 28.55 -38.41
C ALA A 348 -15.24 28.26 -37.08
N ASP A 349 -14.61 27.48 -36.18
CA ASP A 349 -15.28 26.90 -35.00
C ASP A 349 -14.73 27.43 -33.66
N ALA A 350 -13.56 28.09 -33.66
CA ALA A 350 -12.88 28.53 -32.44
C ALA A 350 -12.02 29.79 -32.65
N VAL A 351 -11.78 30.51 -31.56
CA VAL A 351 -10.85 31.64 -31.48
C VAL A 351 -9.80 31.35 -30.42
N THR A 352 -8.54 31.43 -30.80
CA THR A 352 -7.39 31.32 -29.88
C THR A 352 -6.76 32.69 -29.71
N PHE A 353 -6.68 33.16 -28.47
CA PHE A 353 -5.98 34.38 -28.10
C PHE A 353 -4.66 34.06 -27.43
N HIS A 354 -3.59 34.71 -27.86
CA HIS A 354 -2.35 34.81 -27.10
C HIS A 354 -2.42 36.06 -26.25
N VAL A 355 -2.48 35.90 -24.93
CA VAL A 355 -2.78 36.97 -23.97
C VAL A 355 -1.61 37.16 -23.03
N PHE A 356 -1.38 38.40 -22.60
CA PHE A 356 -0.51 38.71 -21.50
C PHE A 356 -1.30 39.28 -20.31
N THR A 357 -1.05 38.76 -19.10
CA THR A 357 -1.57 39.32 -17.84
C THR A 357 -0.44 39.46 -16.81
N ASP A 358 -0.52 40.49 -15.98
CA ASP A 358 0.37 40.75 -14.84
C ASP A 358 -0.40 41.58 -13.80
N ALA A 359 0.09 41.68 -12.57
CA ALA A 359 -0.44 42.62 -11.58
C ALA A 359 -0.13 44.08 -11.95
N ASP A 360 0.96 44.30 -12.69
CA ASP A 360 1.45 45.59 -13.13
C ASP A 360 0.85 45.97 -14.48
N GLN A 361 0.02 47.02 -14.48
CA GLN A 361 -0.64 47.52 -15.69
C GLN A 361 0.36 48.03 -16.74
N ASP A 362 1.48 48.61 -16.33
CA ASP A 362 2.48 49.14 -17.26
C ASP A 362 3.20 47.99 -17.97
N LYS A 363 3.51 46.91 -17.25
CA LYS A 363 4.02 45.67 -17.89
C LYS A 363 3.01 45.09 -18.86
N MET A 364 1.74 45.07 -18.48
CA MET A 364 0.67 44.54 -19.33
C MET A 364 0.51 45.34 -20.63
N GLN A 365 0.51 46.67 -20.54
CA GLN A 365 0.40 47.56 -21.70
C GLN A 365 1.60 47.43 -22.65
N ASN A 366 2.80 47.29 -22.09
CA ASN A 366 4.05 47.22 -22.86
C ASN A 366 4.44 45.80 -23.30
N ALA A 367 3.71 44.77 -22.88
CA ALA A 367 4.00 43.39 -23.23
C ALA A 367 3.93 43.14 -24.74
N THR A 368 4.91 42.38 -25.24
CA THR A 368 5.01 41.94 -26.65
C THR A 368 4.99 40.42 -26.80
N THR A 369 5.05 39.68 -25.69
CA THR A 369 5.06 38.22 -25.63
C THR A 369 3.92 37.77 -24.73
N ALA A 370 3.14 36.79 -25.16
CA ALA A 370 2.07 36.22 -24.34
C ALA A 370 2.61 35.34 -23.22
N ASN A 371 1.86 35.25 -22.13
CA ASN A 371 2.08 34.28 -21.05
C ASN A 371 0.86 33.37 -20.85
N MET A 372 -0.21 33.56 -21.64
CA MET A 372 -1.38 32.70 -21.68
C MET A 372 -1.81 32.42 -23.13
N GLU A 373 -2.25 31.18 -23.38
CA GLU A 373 -3.01 30.80 -24.56
C GLU A 373 -4.45 30.52 -24.13
N VAL A 374 -5.40 31.24 -24.72
CA VAL A 374 -6.82 31.23 -24.33
C VAL A 374 -7.65 30.69 -25.48
N HIS A 375 -8.18 29.47 -25.31
CA HIS A 375 -9.00 28.81 -26.32
C HIS A 375 -10.49 29.01 -26.06
N VAL A 376 -11.16 29.72 -26.98
CA VAL A 376 -12.59 30.06 -26.90
C VAL A 376 -13.34 29.31 -28.00
N THR A 377 -14.32 28.49 -27.59
CA THR A 377 -15.20 27.73 -28.50
C THR A 377 -16.64 28.15 -28.33
N GLY A 378 -17.43 28.11 -29.42
CA GLY A 378 -18.86 28.43 -29.39
C GLY A 378 -19.20 29.91 -29.15
N GLN A 379 -18.23 30.82 -29.28
CA GLN A 379 -18.41 32.27 -29.18
C GLN A 379 -17.76 32.98 -30.39
N PRO A 380 -18.30 32.78 -31.62
CA PRO A 380 -17.66 33.26 -32.85
C PRO A 380 -17.50 34.79 -32.89
N GLU A 381 -18.36 35.53 -32.17
CA GLU A 381 -18.28 36.97 -32.10
C GLU A 381 -17.03 37.50 -31.36
N ALA A 382 -16.36 36.65 -30.57
CA ALA A 382 -15.08 36.95 -29.95
C ALA A 382 -13.97 37.22 -30.98
N ALA A 383 -14.10 36.70 -32.21
CA ALA A 383 -13.15 36.95 -33.31
C ALA A 383 -13.09 38.43 -33.75
N ARG A 384 -13.96 39.29 -33.22
CA ARG A 384 -13.93 40.74 -33.45
C ARG A 384 -12.90 41.48 -32.60
N LEU A 385 -12.37 40.84 -31.55
CA LEU A 385 -11.25 41.37 -30.78
C LEU A 385 -9.96 41.27 -31.59
N ALA A 386 -9.11 42.28 -31.49
CA ALA A 386 -7.86 42.39 -32.23
C ALA A 386 -6.64 42.47 -31.31
N LYS A 387 -5.46 42.42 -31.92
CA LYS A 387 -4.20 42.69 -31.23
C LYS A 387 -4.25 44.05 -30.51
N ASP A 388 -3.66 44.10 -29.33
CA ASP A 388 -3.61 45.22 -28.40
C ASP A 388 -4.95 45.58 -27.71
N ASP A 389 -6.07 44.94 -28.05
CA ASP A 389 -7.33 45.12 -27.33
C ASP A 389 -7.24 44.52 -25.90
N PRO A 390 -7.95 45.12 -24.92
CA PRO A 390 -8.14 44.48 -23.63
C PRO A 390 -9.07 43.27 -23.78
N ILE A 391 -8.80 42.21 -23.02
CA ILE A 391 -9.67 41.05 -22.92
C ILE A 391 -10.06 40.81 -21.47
N ARG A 392 -11.30 40.38 -21.27
CA ARG A 392 -11.83 39.87 -20.00
C ARG A 392 -12.51 38.54 -20.29
N PHE A 393 -12.14 37.49 -19.58
CA PHE A 393 -12.72 36.17 -19.80
C PHE A 393 -12.82 35.34 -18.51
N SER A 394 -13.64 34.30 -18.54
CA SER A 394 -13.66 33.21 -17.57
C SER A 394 -13.19 31.93 -18.25
N GLY A 395 -12.53 31.01 -17.55
CA GLY A 395 -12.12 29.73 -18.14
C GLY A 395 -11.41 28.82 -17.14
N ALA A 396 -11.03 27.62 -17.58
CA ALA A 396 -10.26 26.68 -16.79
C ALA A 396 -8.80 26.60 -17.26
N VAL A 397 -7.85 26.58 -16.32
CA VAL A 397 -6.44 26.30 -16.64
C VAL A 397 -6.25 24.81 -16.87
N VAL A 398 -5.64 24.38 -17.96
CA VAL A 398 -5.57 22.93 -18.32
C VAL A 398 -4.16 22.41 -18.55
N GLY A 399 -3.19 23.29 -18.75
CA GLY A 399 -1.78 22.94 -18.91
C GLY A 399 -0.89 24.15 -18.85
N TYR A 400 0.43 23.95 -18.87
CA TYR A 400 1.38 25.03 -19.10
C TYR A 400 2.67 24.49 -19.73
N ASP A 401 3.32 25.32 -20.52
CA ASP A 401 4.71 25.14 -20.94
C ASP A 401 5.61 25.94 -20.00
N ALA A 402 6.70 25.32 -19.54
CA ALA A 402 7.65 26.02 -18.67
C ALA A 402 8.58 26.96 -19.47
N GLN A 403 8.88 26.63 -20.73
CA GLN A 403 9.85 27.38 -21.53
C GLN A 403 9.61 27.24 -23.06
N PRO A 404 9.27 28.34 -23.78
CA PRO A 404 8.85 29.63 -23.22
C PRO A 404 7.61 29.44 -22.35
N PHE A 405 7.49 30.27 -21.31
CA PHE A 405 6.37 30.11 -20.39
C PHE A 405 5.04 30.45 -21.08
N LEU A 406 4.09 29.53 -21.04
CA LEU A 406 2.74 29.74 -21.60
C LEU A 406 1.72 28.92 -20.80
N LEU A 407 0.74 29.58 -20.20
CA LEU A 407 -0.36 28.93 -19.47
C LEU A 407 -1.53 28.66 -20.42
N HIS A 408 -1.99 27.42 -20.48
CA HIS A 408 -3.02 26.96 -21.42
C HIS A 408 -4.40 26.95 -20.77
N TRP A 409 -5.38 27.53 -21.46
CA TRP A 409 -6.75 27.64 -20.99
C TRP A 409 -7.76 27.02 -21.96
N ASP A 410 -8.79 26.39 -21.41
CA ASP A 410 -9.90 25.81 -22.15
C ASP A 410 -11.24 26.19 -21.50
N LYS A 411 -12.34 25.88 -22.20
CA LYS A 411 -13.72 26.25 -21.81
C LYS A 411 -13.87 27.75 -21.57
N CYS A 412 -13.09 28.56 -22.31
CA CYS A 412 -13.06 29.99 -22.10
C CYS A 412 -14.30 30.67 -22.68
N LYS A 413 -14.78 31.70 -21.98
CA LYS A 413 -15.82 32.62 -22.43
C LYS A 413 -15.36 34.05 -22.25
N VAL A 414 -15.35 34.81 -23.33
CA VAL A 414 -15.03 36.24 -23.30
C VAL A 414 -16.25 37.01 -22.81
N ASP A 415 -16.03 37.97 -21.92
CA ASP A 415 -17.07 38.88 -21.44
C ASP A 415 -17.65 39.66 -22.63
N PRO A 416 -18.96 39.56 -22.93
CA PRO A 416 -19.55 40.25 -24.06
C PRO A 416 -19.37 41.78 -24.03
N SER A 417 -19.18 42.38 -22.84
CA SER A 417 -19.00 43.83 -22.69
C SER A 417 -17.70 44.36 -23.28
N VAL A 418 -16.69 43.50 -23.48
CA VAL A 418 -15.42 43.89 -24.11
C VAL A 418 -15.40 43.61 -25.61
N ILE A 419 -16.40 42.89 -26.15
CA ILE A 419 -16.44 42.53 -27.57
C ILE A 419 -17.01 43.69 -28.40
N PRO A 420 -16.28 44.19 -29.42
CA PRO A 420 -16.78 45.28 -30.27
C PRO A 420 -18.11 44.94 -30.95
N GLU A 421 -19.01 45.93 -31.07
CA GLU A 421 -20.25 45.76 -31.81
C GLU A 421 -20.00 45.38 -33.28
N LYS A 422 -20.98 44.70 -33.90
CA LYS A 422 -20.86 44.30 -35.31
C LYS A 422 -20.90 45.57 -36.13
N ALA A 423 -19.84 45.85 -36.90
CA ALA A 423 -19.86 47.00 -37.80
C ALA A 423 -21.09 46.90 -38.73
N GLU A 424 -22.02 47.86 -38.59
CA GLU A 424 -23.13 48.00 -39.54
C GLU A 424 -22.54 48.32 -40.92
N PRO A 425 -23.01 47.67 -42.00
CA PRO A 425 -22.57 48.02 -43.35
C PRO A 425 -23.04 49.46 -43.66
N GLY A 426 -22.15 50.46 -43.51
CA GLY A 426 -22.41 51.81 -44.00
C GLY A 426 -21.88 53.00 -43.19
N LYS A 427 -21.42 52.86 -41.95
CA LYS A 427 -20.86 54.00 -41.20
C LYS A 427 -19.34 54.08 -41.36
N ARG A 428 -18.88 54.98 -42.23
CA ARG A 428 -17.46 55.39 -42.33
C ARG A 428 -16.99 55.97 -41.00
N ALA A 429 -15.86 55.46 -40.51
CA ALA A 429 -15.15 56.05 -39.37
C ALA A 429 -14.84 57.54 -39.61
N PRO A 430 -14.96 58.42 -38.60
CA PRO A 430 -14.56 59.80 -38.74
C PRO A 430 -13.03 59.86 -38.94
N ARG A 431 -12.60 60.40 -40.09
CA ARG A 431 -11.19 60.70 -40.36
C ARG A 431 -10.66 61.60 -39.25
N LYS A 432 -9.63 61.15 -38.52
CA LYS A 432 -8.79 62.03 -37.68
C LYS A 432 -8.28 63.18 -38.56
N ALA A 433 -8.66 64.41 -38.24
CA ALA A 433 -8.14 65.60 -38.90
C ALA A 433 -6.63 65.72 -38.63
N PRO A 434 -5.80 66.10 -39.62
CA PRO A 434 -4.37 66.25 -39.43
C PRO A 434 -4.06 67.43 -38.49
N ALA A 435 -3.08 67.22 -37.60
CA ALA A 435 -2.59 68.22 -36.66
C ALA A 435 -2.06 69.48 -37.41
N LYS A 436 -2.57 70.66 -37.03
CA LYS A 436 -2.02 71.95 -37.46
C LYS A 436 -0.62 72.13 -36.85
N LYS A 437 0.38 72.41 -37.70
CA LYS A 437 1.71 72.86 -37.28
C LYS A 437 1.61 74.19 -36.51
N PRO A 438 2.45 74.42 -35.49
CA PRO A 438 2.55 75.73 -34.85
C PRO A 438 3.42 76.66 -35.71
N GLY A 439 2.95 77.90 -35.88
CA GLY A 439 3.72 78.97 -36.51
C GLY A 439 3.37 80.31 -35.87
N ALA A 440 4.29 80.81 -35.06
CA ALA A 440 4.64 82.22 -34.88
C ALA A 440 6.11 82.25 -34.42
#